data_AF-A0A9D0ICX4-F1
#
_entry.id   AF-A0A9D0ICX4-F1
#
_cell.length_a   1.000
_cell.length_b   1.000
_cell.length_c   1.000
_cell.angle_alpha   90.00
_cell.angle_beta   90.00
_cell.angle_gamma   90.00
#
_symmetry.space_group_name_H-M   'P 1'
#
loop_
_entity.id
_entity.type
_entity.pdbx_description
1 polymer ?
#
loop_
_entity_poly.entity_id
_entity_poly.type
_entity_poly.pdbx_seq_one_letter_code
_entity_poly.pdbx_strand_id
1 'polypeptide(L)'
;LAAEAMGYGTCFIGGIQNHLDEVARLLRLPRRVIPLVGLCIGRPAEEPPRKPRLPLATILHENGYQEPTPALLEESYRVMAAATRSGDWHNVLRKYGASGGVMERREAVLHRALIQQGFR
;
A
#
# COMPACT_ATOMS: atom_id res chain seq x y z
N LEU A 1 14.55 1.19 6.29
CA LEU A 1 15.37 1.38 7.51
C LEU A 1 16.81 0.90 7.34
N ALA A 2 17.15 -0.39 7.53
CA ALA A 2 18.56 -0.83 7.49
C ALA A 2 19.25 -0.51 6.15
N ALA A 3 18.63 -0.87 5.03
CA ALA A 3 19.16 -0.56 3.69
C ALA A 3 19.32 0.96 3.47
N GLU A 4 18.33 1.76 3.86
CA GLU A 4 18.38 3.23 3.74
C GLU A 4 19.45 3.86 4.63
N ALA A 5 19.65 3.34 5.84
CA ALA A 5 20.73 3.75 6.74
C ALA A 5 22.12 3.44 6.17
N MET A 6 22.22 2.43 5.30
CA MET A 6 23.42 2.09 4.54
C MET A 6 23.52 2.86 3.20
N GLY A 7 22.61 3.80 2.93
CA GLY A 7 22.61 4.63 1.72
C GLY A 7 21.93 4.01 0.49
N TYR A 8 21.21 2.89 0.65
CA TYR A 8 20.43 2.30 -0.44
C TYR A 8 19.02 2.90 -0.54
N GLY A 9 18.50 3.01 -1.76
CA GLY A 9 17.08 3.27 -2.00
C GLY A 9 16.26 1.99 -1.86
N THR A 10 15.02 2.11 -1.39
CA THR A 10 14.08 0.98 -1.27
C THR A 10 12.70 1.30 -1.84
N CYS A 11 12.00 0.28 -2.35
CA CYS A 11 10.61 0.42 -2.83
C CYS A 11 9.84 -0.90 -2.65
N PHE A 12 8.73 -0.86 -1.92
CA PHE A 12 7.83 -2.01 -1.79
C PHE A 12 7.05 -2.26 -3.09
N ILE A 13 7.01 -3.52 -3.50
CA ILE A 13 6.26 -3.98 -4.68
C ILE A 13 5.05 -4.79 -4.21
N GLY A 14 3.95 -4.08 -3.93
CA GLY A 14 2.65 -4.70 -3.66
C GLY A 14 1.96 -5.27 -4.91
N GLY A 15 2.51 -5.02 -6.11
CA GLY A 15 1.98 -5.53 -7.38
C GLY A 15 1.99 -7.05 -7.49
N ILE A 16 2.86 -7.74 -6.73
CA ILE A 16 2.91 -9.20 -6.69
C ILE A 16 1.57 -9.83 -6.27
N GLN A 17 0.76 -9.09 -5.50
CA GLN A 17 -0.53 -9.55 -5.03
C GLN A 17 -1.57 -9.73 -6.15
N ASN A 18 -1.30 -9.18 -7.34
CA ASN A 18 -2.16 -9.40 -8.51
C ASN A 18 -2.07 -10.84 -9.05
N HIS A 19 -0.95 -11.54 -8.81
CA HIS A 19 -0.64 -12.86 -9.40
C HIS A 19 0.05 -13.78 -8.38
N LEU A 20 -0.49 -13.88 -7.16
CA LEU A 20 0.14 -14.62 -6.06
C LEU A 20 0.43 -16.09 -6.38
N ASP A 21 -0.51 -16.78 -7.02
CA ASP A 21 -0.37 -18.19 -7.40
C ASP A 21 0.82 -18.40 -8.34
N GLU A 22 0.99 -17.50 -9.30
CA GLU A 22 2.08 -17.54 -10.27
C GLU A 22 3.42 -17.24 -9.62
N VAL A 23 3.47 -16.22 -8.75
CA VAL A 23 4.68 -15.87 -7.99
C VAL A 23 5.09 -17.03 -7.08
N ALA A 24 4.14 -17.64 -6.38
CA ALA A 24 4.40 -18.79 -5.51
C ALA A 24 4.94 -19.98 -6.30
N ARG A 25 4.35 -20.29 -7.46
CA ARG A 25 4.83 -21.34 -8.37
C ARG A 25 6.23 -21.04 -8.91
N LEU A 26 6.47 -19.82 -9.38
CA LEU A 26 7.74 -19.41 -9.97
C LEU A 26 8.89 -19.53 -8.96
N LEU A 27 8.64 -19.10 -7.72
CA LEU A 27 9.61 -19.18 -6.62
C LEU A 27 9.62 -20.54 -5.91
N ARG A 28 8.80 -21.50 -6.36
CA ARG A 28 8.65 -22.84 -5.76
C ARG A 28 8.41 -22.78 -4.25
N LEU A 29 7.55 -21.85 -3.83
CA LEU A 29 7.26 -21.67 -2.40
C LEU A 29 6.61 -22.93 -1.83
N PRO A 30 7.09 -23.44 -0.69
CA PRO A 30 6.49 -24.61 -0.08
C PRO A 30 5.11 -24.29 0.50
N ARG A 31 4.39 -25.35 0.91
CA ARG A 31 3.12 -25.18 1.64
C ARG A 31 3.32 -24.29 2.87
N ARG A 32 2.28 -23.53 3.21
CA ARG A 32 2.26 -22.55 4.32
C ARG A 32 3.25 -21.40 4.16
N VAL A 33 3.65 -21.05 2.93
CA VAL A 33 4.43 -19.85 2.63
C VAL A 33 3.68 -19.00 1.60
N ILE A 34 3.46 -17.72 1.90
CA ILE A 34 2.76 -16.80 1.00
C ILE A 34 3.58 -15.52 0.79
N PRO A 35 3.76 -15.05 -0.46
CA PRO A 35 4.52 -13.83 -0.71
C PRO A 35 3.59 -12.62 -0.59
N LEU A 36 3.84 -11.72 0.37
CA LEU A 36 2.96 -10.56 0.62
C LEU A 36 3.40 -9.30 -0.13
N VAL A 37 4.70 -9.03 -0.14
CA VAL A 37 5.31 -7.88 -0.80
C VAL A 37 6.67 -8.26 -1.38
N GLY A 38 7.02 -7.67 -2.52
CA GLY A 38 8.41 -7.58 -2.96
C GLY A 38 9.09 -6.35 -2.37
N LEU A 39 10.41 -6.33 -2.38
CA LEU A 39 11.20 -5.16 -1.98
C LEU A 39 12.37 -4.98 -2.96
N CYS A 40 12.36 -3.89 -3.72
CA CYS A 40 13.53 -3.47 -4.48
C CYS A 40 14.51 -2.76 -3.54
N ILE A 41 15.80 -3.11 -3.64
CA ILE A 41 16.90 -2.48 -2.92
C ILE A 41 18.02 -2.23 -3.92
N GLY A 42 18.57 -1.02 -3.94
CA GLY A 42 19.65 -0.67 -4.86
C GLY A 42 20.24 0.70 -4.60
N ARG A 43 21.30 1.04 -5.35
CA ARG A 43 21.86 2.39 -5.30
C ARG A 43 20.89 3.36 -5.99
N PRO A 44 20.44 4.42 -5.33
CA PRO A 44 19.50 5.36 -5.94
C PRO A 44 20.18 6.09 -7.10
N ALA A 45 19.47 6.19 -8.24
CA ALA A 45 19.85 7.05 -9.36
C ALA A 45 19.11 8.40 -9.33
N GLU A 46 18.11 8.53 -8.45
CA GLU A 46 17.24 9.69 -8.29
C GLU A 46 16.93 9.90 -6.80
N GLU A 47 16.65 11.14 -6.42
CA GLU A 47 16.21 11.54 -5.08
C GLU A 47 14.82 12.20 -5.16
N PRO A 48 13.73 11.41 -5.19
CA PRO A 48 12.39 11.97 -5.29
C PRO A 48 12.03 12.76 -4.03
N PRO A 49 11.21 13.83 -4.15
CA PRO A 49 10.76 14.60 -3.00
C PRO A 49 9.90 13.74 -2.07
N ARG A 50 9.93 14.07 -0.78
CA ARG A 50 9.07 13.43 0.21
C ARG A 50 7.61 13.73 -0.11
N LYS A 51 6.81 12.69 -0.36
CA LYS A 51 5.36 12.82 -0.51
C LYS A 51 4.73 13.29 0.80
N PRO A 52 3.65 14.11 0.76
CA PRO A 52 2.91 14.47 1.96
C PRO A 52 2.32 13.22 2.62
N ARG A 53 1.92 13.38 3.89
CA ARG A 53 1.13 12.41 4.65
C ARG A 53 -0.14 13.11 5.12
N LEU A 54 -1.13 12.30 5.49
CA LEU A 54 -2.33 12.81 6.16
C LEU A 54 -1.93 13.62 7.40
N PRO A 55 -2.65 14.71 7.72
CA PRO A 55 -2.46 15.42 8.97
C PRO A 55 -2.49 14.45 10.16
N LEU A 56 -1.65 14.69 11.18
CA LEU A 56 -1.56 13.80 12.34
C LEU A 56 -2.92 13.65 13.03
N ALA A 57 -3.68 14.73 13.15
CA ALA A 57 -5.03 14.74 13.71
C ALA A 57 -6.02 13.83 12.97
N THR A 58 -5.77 13.50 11.70
CA THR A 58 -6.60 12.57 10.92
C THR A 58 -6.34 11.11 11.30
N ILE A 59 -5.11 10.79 11.73
CA ILE A 59 -4.65 9.41 11.95
C ILE A 59 -4.44 9.03 13.42
N LEU A 60 -4.12 9.99 14.29
CA LEU A 60 -3.85 9.78 15.70
C LEU A 60 -5.11 10.11 16.49
N HIS A 61 -5.66 9.11 17.17
CA HIS A 61 -6.84 9.26 18.01
C HIS A 61 -6.45 8.92 19.46
N GLU A 62 -6.82 9.77 20.40
CA GLU A 62 -6.52 9.55 21.82
C GLU A 62 -7.72 8.92 22.54
N ASN A 63 -7.45 7.88 23.33
CA ASN A 63 -8.40 7.10 24.14
C ASN A 63 -9.46 6.30 23.36
N GLY A 64 -10.00 6.84 22.27
CA GLY A 64 -11.02 6.21 21.45
C GLY A 64 -11.05 6.78 20.04
N TYR A 65 -11.74 6.09 19.14
CA TYR A 65 -11.90 6.54 17.76
C TYR A 65 -12.64 7.87 17.71
N GLN A 66 -12.13 8.81 16.92
CA GLN A 66 -12.71 10.13 16.74
C GLN A 66 -13.24 10.25 15.32
N GLU A 67 -14.56 10.45 15.20
CA GLU A 67 -15.17 10.71 13.89
C GLU A 67 -14.61 12.01 13.30
N PRO A 68 -14.12 11.98 12.05
CA PRO A 68 -13.49 13.14 11.45
C PRO A 68 -14.55 14.21 11.14
N THR A 69 -14.23 15.46 11.47
CA THR A 69 -15.08 16.59 11.08
C THR A 69 -14.96 16.87 9.58
N PRO A 70 -15.98 17.45 8.94
CA PRO A 70 -15.88 17.86 7.53
C PRO A 70 -14.66 18.75 7.25
N ALA A 71 -14.37 19.70 8.14
CA ALA A 71 -13.22 20.59 8.02
C ALA A 71 -11.87 19.83 8.07
N LEU A 72 -11.73 18.83 8.94
CA LEU A 72 -10.53 18.00 9.01
C LEU A 72 -10.36 17.16 7.73
N LEU A 73 -11.46 16.65 7.17
CA LEU A 73 -11.43 15.92 5.90
C LEU A 73 -11.01 16.84 4.75
N GLU A 74 -11.62 18.02 4.61
CA GLU A 74 -11.24 19.02 3.61
C GLU A 74 -9.76 19.38 3.70
N GLU A 75 -9.24 19.62 4.90
CA GLU A 75 -7.83 19.87 5.12
C GLU A 75 -6.96 18.68 4.69
N SER A 76 -7.37 17.46 5.05
CA SER A 76 -6.68 16.24 4.67
C SER A 76 -6.59 16.07 3.14
N TYR A 77 -7.68 16.35 2.43
CA TYR A 77 -7.70 16.34 0.96
C TYR A 77 -6.79 17.41 0.36
N ARG A 78 -6.82 18.63 0.90
CA ARG A 78 -5.96 19.73 0.47
C ARG A 78 -4.48 19.39 0.62
N VAL A 79 -4.08 18.85 1.78
CA VAL A 79 -2.69 18.41 2.04
C VAL A 79 -2.28 17.29 1.08
N MET A 80 -3.17 16.32 0.85
CA MET A 80 -2.87 15.16 0.02
C MET A 80 -2.95 15.42 -1.49
N ALA A 81 -3.48 16.55 -1.93
CA ALA A 81 -3.51 16.92 -3.35
C ALA A 81 -2.10 16.85 -3.98
N ALA A 82 -1.07 17.31 -3.25
CA ALA A 82 0.32 17.26 -3.69
C ALA A 82 0.90 15.82 -3.79
N ALA A 83 0.20 14.80 -3.30
CA ALA A 83 0.61 13.41 -3.45
C ALA A 83 0.39 12.85 -4.87
N THR A 84 -0.41 13.53 -5.69
CA THR A 84 -0.79 13.11 -7.04
C THR A 84 -0.43 14.21 -8.04
N ARG A 85 -0.14 13.82 -9.29
CA ARG A 85 0.11 14.81 -10.36
C ARG A 85 -1.14 15.61 -10.73
N SER A 86 -2.33 15.02 -10.54
CA SER A 86 -3.61 15.65 -10.86
C SER A 86 -4.14 16.58 -9.78
N GLY A 87 -3.57 16.57 -8.57
CA GLY A 87 -4.17 17.22 -7.40
C GLY A 87 -5.38 16.47 -6.82
N ASP A 88 -5.92 15.50 -7.56
CA ASP A 88 -7.13 14.77 -7.19
C ASP A 88 -6.79 13.49 -6.41
N TRP A 89 -6.69 13.62 -5.09
CA TRP A 89 -6.48 12.47 -4.21
C TRP A 89 -7.77 11.66 -3.99
N HIS A 90 -8.96 12.25 -4.13
CA HIS A 90 -10.24 11.54 -4.07
C HIS A 90 -10.31 10.42 -5.10
N ASN A 91 -9.89 10.71 -6.34
CA ASN A 91 -9.86 9.71 -7.40
C ASN A 91 -8.90 8.55 -7.07
N VAL A 92 -7.81 8.80 -6.35
CA VAL A 92 -6.91 7.72 -5.88
C VAL A 92 -7.64 6.85 -4.86
N LEU A 93 -8.26 7.45 -3.84
CA LEU A 93 -9.04 6.70 -2.86
C LEU A 93 -10.14 5.87 -3.51
N ARG A 94 -10.91 6.47 -4.43
CA ARG A 94 -11.97 5.78 -5.17
C ARG A 94 -11.41 4.62 -6.01
N LYS A 95 -10.31 4.84 -6.72
CA LYS A 95 -9.70 3.80 -7.57
C LYS A 95 -9.21 2.61 -6.76
N TYR A 96 -8.62 2.84 -5.60
CA TYR A 96 -7.94 1.80 -4.84
C TYR A 96 -8.80 1.21 -3.71
N GLY A 97 -9.44 2.05 -2.90
CA GLY A 97 -10.08 1.66 -1.64
C GLY A 97 -11.61 1.72 -1.60
N ALA A 98 -12.28 2.29 -2.59
CA ALA A 98 -13.75 2.21 -2.67
C ALA A 98 -14.21 0.84 -3.19
N SER A 99 -15.49 0.54 -3.03
CA SER A 99 -16.11 -0.68 -3.55
C SER A 99 -15.90 -0.83 -5.05
N GLY A 100 -15.57 -2.04 -5.49
CA GLY A 100 -15.12 -2.36 -6.84
C GLY A 100 -13.70 -1.90 -7.14
N GLY A 101 -12.97 -1.31 -6.18
CA GLY A 101 -11.62 -0.78 -6.32
C GLY A 101 -10.54 -1.84 -6.45
N VAL A 102 -9.28 -1.40 -6.64
CA VAL A 102 -8.13 -2.31 -6.82
C VAL A 102 -7.95 -3.27 -5.64
N MET A 103 -8.15 -2.78 -4.40
CA MET A 103 -7.88 -3.60 -3.21
C MET A 103 -8.92 -4.71 -3.03
N GLU A 104 -10.20 -4.41 -3.23
CA GLU A 104 -11.27 -5.43 -3.17
C GLU A 104 -11.07 -6.51 -4.25
N ARG A 105 -10.71 -6.13 -5.48
CA ARG A 105 -10.44 -7.12 -6.55
C ARG A 105 -9.27 -8.06 -6.23
N ARG A 106 -8.34 -7.66 -5.37
CA ARG A 106 -7.21 -8.51 -4.93
C ARG A 106 -7.62 -9.55 -3.90
N GLU A 107 -8.73 -9.34 -3.19
CA GLU A 107 -9.19 -10.24 -2.13
C GLU A 107 -9.41 -11.67 -2.65
N ALA A 108 -10.08 -11.80 -3.81
CA ALA A 108 -10.30 -13.09 -4.44
C ALA A 108 -8.99 -13.81 -4.83
N VAL A 109 -7.97 -13.06 -5.24
CA VAL A 109 -6.64 -13.60 -5.57
C VAL A 109 -5.93 -14.08 -4.30
N LEU A 110 -5.95 -13.27 -3.25
CA LEU A 110 -5.37 -13.62 -1.96
C LEU A 110 -6.03 -14.85 -1.35
N HIS A 111 -7.36 -14.90 -1.29
CA HIS A 111 -8.12 -16.01 -0.74
C HIS A 111 -7.80 -17.33 -1.46
N ARG A 112 -7.77 -17.31 -2.80
CA ARG A 112 -7.39 -18.48 -3.59
C ARG A 112 -5.96 -18.93 -3.31
N ALA A 113 -5.00 -18.00 -3.26
CA ALA A 113 -3.60 -18.28 -2.99
C ALA A 113 -3.39 -18.88 -1.60
N LEU A 114 -4.11 -18.37 -0.59
CA LEU A 114 -4.10 -18.90 0.78
C LEU A 114 -4.55 -20.36 0.80
N ILE A 115 -5.69 -20.69 0.17
CA ILE A 115 -6.18 -22.07 0.09
C ILE A 115 -5.19 -22.99 -0.61
N GLN A 116 -4.63 -22.57 -1.75
CA GLN A 116 -3.64 -23.35 -2.51
C GLN A 116 -2.38 -23.64 -1.67
N GLN A 117 -1.93 -22.66 -0.87
CA GLN A 117 -0.81 -22.85 0.04
C GLN A 117 -1.18 -23.59 1.34
N GLY A 118 -2.43 -24.00 1.50
CA GLY A 118 -2.90 -24.84 2.61
C GLY A 118 -3.21 -24.08 3.89
N PHE A 119 -3.50 -22.78 3.78
CA PHE A 119 -4.13 -22.00 4.84
C PHE A 119 -5.64 -22.26 4.87
N ARG A 120 -6.25 -22.14 6.05
CA ARG A 120 -7.68 -22.36 6.28
C ARG A 120 -8.37 -21.03 6.57
#